data_AF-A0A9X0CEY1-F1
#
_entry.id   AF-A0A9X0CEY1-F1
#
_cell.length_a   1.000
_cell.length_b   1.000
_cell.length_c   1.000
_cell.angle_alpha   90.00
_cell.angle_beta   90.00
_cell.angle_gamma   90.00
#
_symmetry.space_group_name_H-M   'P 1'
#
loop_
_entity.id
_entity.type
_entity.pdbx_description
1 polymer ?
#
loop_
_entity_poly.entity_id
_entity_poly.type
_entity_poly.pdbx_seq_one_letter_code
_entity_poly.pdbx_strand_id
1 'polypeptide(L)'
;MEAISRVIKVQLPNYLRSLPVPSTFGGFLKLSGKEWGQLAPLLVSVSLFVYVVISSLMRSTSKLAAKKPDQDWVNKTQQKEKEKVADTIQIEDLAEKAAYHAFCRCWKSKKFPRCDGSHTQHNKETGDNVGPVVLKGKKACSNTFILTNLL
;
A
#
# COMPACT_ATOMS: atom_id res chain seq x y z
N MET A 1 -23.63 -45.42 -6.43
CA MET A 1 -24.19 -44.71 -5.25
C MET A 1 -24.84 -45.64 -4.22
N GLU A 2 -25.21 -46.89 -4.55
CA GLU A 2 -25.77 -47.83 -3.57
C GLU A 2 -24.76 -48.40 -2.56
N ALA A 3 -23.51 -48.58 -2.96
CA ALA A 3 -22.45 -49.05 -2.07
C ALA A 3 -22.21 -48.03 -0.92
N ILE A 4 -22.20 -46.74 -1.25
CA ILE A 4 -21.99 -45.65 -0.29
C ILE A 4 -23.18 -45.56 0.69
N SER A 5 -24.41 -45.70 0.19
CA SER A 5 -25.60 -45.67 1.07
C SER A 5 -25.68 -46.88 2.02
N ARG A 6 -25.21 -48.06 1.60
CA ARG A 6 -25.10 -49.24 2.47
C ARG A 6 -24.00 -49.08 3.51
N VAL A 7 -22.82 -48.58 3.11
CA VAL A 7 -21.68 -48.38 4.02
C VAL A 7 -22.02 -47.36 5.12
N ILE A 8 -22.69 -46.26 4.77
CA ILE A 8 -23.15 -45.25 5.73
C ILE A 8 -24.18 -45.85 6.71
N LYS A 9 -25.08 -46.73 6.25
CA LYS A 9 -26.09 -47.38 7.12
C LYS A 9 -25.54 -48.44 8.09
N VAL A 10 -24.34 -48.96 7.82
CA VAL A 10 -23.69 -50.01 8.63
C VAL A 10 -22.82 -49.39 9.73
N GLN A 11 -22.25 -48.20 9.49
CA GLN A 11 -21.34 -47.54 10.44
C GLN A 11 -21.95 -46.39 11.27
N LEU A 12 -23.19 -45.97 10.98
CA LEU A 12 -23.82 -44.89 11.73
C LEU A 12 -24.63 -45.39 12.95
N PRO A 13 -24.53 -44.72 14.12
CA PRO A 13 -25.33 -45.02 15.31
C PRO A 13 -26.84 -45.01 15.00
N ASN A 14 -27.63 -45.76 15.78
CA ASN A 14 -29.09 -45.95 15.60
C ASN A 14 -29.88 -44.66 15.36
N TYR A 15 -29.38 -43.51 15.81
CA TYR A 15 -29.95 -42.17 15.63
C TYR A 15 -30.02 -41.69 14.16
N LEU A 16 -29.13 -42.13 13.27
CA LEU A 16 -29.03 -41.60 11.91
C LEU A 16 -29.66 -42.51 10.84
N ARG A 17 -30.28 -43.63 11.25
CA ARG A 17 -31.05 -44.51 10.34
C ARG A 17 -32.38 -43.93 9.90
N SER A 18 -32.92 -42.97 10.65
CA SER A 18 -34.16 -42.25 10.31
C SER A 18 -33.96 -41.11 9.32
N LEU A 19 -32.73 -40.85 8.86
CA LEU A 19 -32.49 -39.85 7.84
C LEU A 19 -32.92 -40.39 6.47
N PRO A 20 -33.84 -39.71 5.74
CA PRO A 20 -34.18 -40.06 4.37
C PRO A 20 -33.00 -39.67 3.48
N VAL A 21 -31.99 -40.54 3.38
CA VAL A 21 -30.83 -40.32 2.51
C VAL A 21 -31.17 -40.86 1.11
N PRO A 22 -31.44 -39.99 0.12
CA PRO A 22 -31.80 -40.43 -1.22
C PRO A 22 -30.58 -41.00 -1.96
N SER A 23 -30.79 -42.05 -2.74
CA SER A 23 -29.74 -42.75 -3.51
C SER A 23 -29.35 -42.05 -4.82
N THR A 24 -29.99 -40.92 -5.16
CA THR A 24 -29.78 -40.14 -6.38
C THR A 24 -29.91 -38.63 -6.14
N PHE A 25 -29.14 -37.83 -6.88
CA PHE A 25 -29.15 -36.36 -6.79
C PHE A 25 -30.55 -35.74 -7.04
N GLY A 26 -31.44 -36.42 -7.77
CA GLY A 26 -32.83 -35.99 -7.99
C GLY A 26 -33.79 -36.25 -6.82
N GLY A 27 -33.41 -37.06 -5.83
CA GLY A 27 -34.24 -37.31 -4.64
C GLY A 27 -34.26 -36.14 -3.65
N PHE A 28 -33.26 -35.24 -3.71
CA PHE A 28 -33.24 -34.00 -2.92
C PHE A 28 -34.36 -33.01 -3.33
N LEU A 29 -34.92 -33.14 -4.54
CA LEU A 29 -36.00 -32.30 -5.05
C LEU A 29 -37.42 -32.81 -4.70
N LYS A 30 -37.56 -34.02 -4.13
CA LYS A 30 -38.86 -34.65 -3.79
C LYS A 30 -39.11 -34.75 -2.27
N LEU A 31 -38.36 -34.00 -1.47
CA LEU A 31 -38.45 -33.97 -0.02
C LEU A 31 -39.61 -33.07 0.43
N SER A 32 -40.49 -33.61 1.29
CA SER A 32 -41.61 -32.88 1.89
C SER A 32 -41.10 -31.87 2.91
N GLY A 33 -41.79 -30.73 3.07
CA GLY A 33 -41.32 -29.59 3.90
C GLY A 33 -40.99 -29.94 5.37
N LYS A 34 -41.55 -31.02 5.91
CA LYS A 34 -41.25 -31.52 7.26
C LYS A 34 -39.87 -32.18 7.36
N GLU A 35 -39.41 -32.84 6.30
CA GLU A 35 -38.10 -33.50 6.21
C GLU A 35 -36.98 -32.47 6.03
N TRP A 36 -37.27 -31.37 5.33
CA TRP A 36 -36.38 -30.19 5.25
C TRP A 36 -36.14 -29.56 6.63
N GLY A 37 -37.15 -29.53 7.50
CA GLY A 37 -37.00 -29.02 8.87
C GLY A 37 -36.04 -29.85 9.73
N GLN A 38 -36.00 -31.17 9.55
CA GLN A 38 -35.06 -32.05 10.27
C GLN A 38 -33.64 -31.99 9.68
N LEU A 39 -33.51 -31.70 8.38
CA LEU A 39 -32.21 -31.60 7.71
C LEU A 39 -31.55 -30.23 7.91
N ALA A 40 -32.33 -29.18 8.16
CA ALA A 40 -31.86 -27.81 8.34
C ALA A 40 -30.72 -27.65 9.38
N PRO A 41 -30.81 -28.18 10.62
CA PRO A 41 -29.73 -28.02 11.60
C PRO A 41 -28.43 -28.72 11.16
N LEU A 42 -28.53 -29.85 10.45
CA LEU A 42 -27.36 -30.54 9.91
C LEU A 42 -26.71 -29.72 8.78
N LEU A 43 -27.50 -29.20 7.85
CA LEU A 43 -26.98 -28.37 6.75
C LEU A 43 -26.35 -27.07 7.25
N VAL A 44 -26.94 -26.42 8.25
CA VAL A 44 -26.37 -25.21 8.87
C VAL A 44 -25.05 -25.53 9.57
N SER A 45 -24.98 -26.62 10.34
CA SER A 45 -23.75 -27.01 11.04
C SER A 45 -22.60 -27.34 10.09
N VAL A 46 -22.88 -28.08 9.01
CA VAL A 46 -21.89 -28.43 7.97
C VAL A 46 -21.45 -27.18 7.22
N SER A 47 -22.39 -26.31 6.84
CA SER A 47 -22.07 -25.05 6.15
C SER A 47 -21.23 -24.11 6.99
N LEU A 48 -21.51 -24.01 8.30
CA LEU A 48 -20.72 -23.20 9.24
C LEU A 48 -19.31 -23.77 9.39
N PHE A 49 -19.18 -25.09 9.56
CA PHE A 49 -17.87 -25.73 9.69
C PHE A 49 -17.01 -25.52 8.43
N VAL A 50 -17.61 -25.72 7.24
CA VAL A 50 -16.94 -25.47 5.96
C VAL A 50 -16.55 -23.98 5.82
N TYR A 51 -17.42 -23.04 6.21
CA TYR A 51 -17.12 -21.61 6.19
C TYR A 51 -15.96 -21.23 7.12
N VAL A 52 -15.91 -21.80 8.33
CA VAL A 52 -14.81 -21.53 9.29
C VAL A 52 -13.50 -22.09 8.76
N VAL A 53 -13.49 -23.31 8.20
CA VAL A 53 -12.30 -23.94 7.62
C VAL A 53 -11.80 -23.14 6.41
N ILE A 54 -12.68 -22.80 5.47
CA ILE A 54 -12.34 -22.00 4.28
C ILE A 54 -11.86 -20.60 4.69
N SER A 55 -12.53 -19.92 5.62
CA SER A 55 -12.15 -18.57 6.07
C SER A 55 -10.86 -18.56 6.88
N SER A 56 -10.51 -19.65 7.57
CA SER A 56 -9.22 -19.82 8.26
C SER A 56 -8.09 -20.08 7.27
N LEU A 57 -8.32 -20.93 6.26
CA LEU A 57 -7.39 -21.14 5.14
C LEU A 57 -7.16 -19.86 4.33
N MET A 58 -8.22 -19.13 3.97
CA MET A 58 -8.10 -17.85 3.26
C MET A 58 -7.41 -16.75 4.09
N ARG A 59 -7.58 -16.74 5.42
CA ARG A 59 -6.83 -15.85 6.31
C ARG A 59 -5.36 -16.25 6.46
N SER A 60 -5.04 -17.54 6.33
CA SER A 60 -3.67 -18.03 6.38
C SER A 60 -2.90 -17.76 5.10
N THR A 61 -3.56 -17.80 3.93
CA THR A 61 -2.93 -17.46 2.64
C THR A 61 -2.80 -15.94 2.44
N SER A 62 -3.73 -15.13 2.96
CA SER A 62 -3.65 -13.66 2.84
C SER A 62 -2.59 -13.03 3.76
N LYS A 63 -2.21 -13.68 4.85
CA LYS A 63 -1.05 -13.27 5.68
C LYS A 63 0.31 -13.52 5.02
N LEU A 64 0.37 -14.33 3.96
CA LEU A 64 1.58 -14.58 3.18
C LEU A 64 1.74 -13.64 1.98
N ALA A 65 0.73 -12.81 1.69
CA ALA A 65 0.92 -11.56 0.95
C ALA A 65 1.60 -10.55 1.88
N ALA A 66 2.81 -10.89 2.31
CA ALA A 66 3.71 -9.97 2.98
C ALA A 66 3.81 -8.72 2.09
N LYS A 67 3.19 -7.63 2.55
CA LYS A 67 3.46 -6.29 2.05
C LYS A 67 4.99 -6.20 1.95
N LYS A 68 5.53 -6.05 0.73
CA LYS A 68 6.95 -5.71 0.58
C LYS A 68 7.24 -4.53 1.51
N PRO A 69 8.36 -4.55 2.26
CA PRO A 69 8.72 -3.40 3.09
C PRO A 69 8.67 -2.18 2.17
N ASP A 70 7.83 -1.21 2.55
CA ASP A 70 7.69 0.05 1.82
C ASP A 70 9.09 0.66 1.79
N GLN A 71 9.72 0.60 0.63
CA GLN A 71 11.04 1.18 0.44
C GLN A 71 10.84 2.68 0.58
N ASP A 72 11.30 3.25 1.70
CA ASP A 72 11.08 4.66 2.02
C ASP A 72 12.02 5.56 1.19
N TRP A 73 11.73 5.62 -0.11
CA TRP A 73 12.48 6.44 -1.05
C TRP A 73 12.15 7.91 -0.83
N VAL A 74 13.18 8.70 -0.58
CA VAL A 74 13.09 10.16 -0.43
C VAL A 74 12.52 10.80 -1.69
N ASN A 75 13.14 10.51 -2.83
CA ASN A 75 12.65 10.94 -4.13
C ASN A 75 11.52 9.99 -4.59
N LYS A 76 10.28 10.50 -4.73
CA LYS A 76 9.14 9.72 -5.22
C LYS A 76 8.81 9.99 -6.70
N THR A 77 9.16 11.17 -7.22
CA THR A 77 8.63 11.66 -8.52
C THR A 77 9.66 12.23 -9.49
N GLN A 78 10.82 12.71 -9.02
CA GLN A 78 11.76 13.46 -9.87
C GLN A 78 12.66 12.50 -10.68
N GLN A 79 12.76 12.74 -11.99
CA GLN A 79 13.78 12.16 -12.89
C GLN A 79 14.10 10.68 -12.61
N LYS A 80 13.06 9.83 -12.57
CA LYS A 80 13.15 8.41 -12.19
C LYS A 80 13.85 7.54 -13.23
N GLU A 81 13.97 8.05 -14.44
CA GLU A 81 14.71 7.46 -15.55
C GLU A 81 16.24 7.53 -15.34
N LYS A 82 16.73 8.43 -14.49
CA LYS A 82 18.16 8.56 -14.19
C LYS A 82 18.54 7.69 -13.00
N GLU A 83 19.59 6.88 -13.16
CA GLU A 83 20.17 6.10 -12.07
C GLU A 83 20.64 6.99 -10.91
N LYS A 84 21.21 8.16 -11.24
CA LYS A 84 21.62 9.20 -10.30
C LYS A 84 21.18 10.57 -10.81
N VAL A 85 20.36 11.26 -10.03
CA VAL A 85 19.94 12.63 -10.32
C VAL A 85 20.94 13.59 -9.65
N ALA A 86 21.69 14.33 -10.47
CA ALA A 86 22.63 15.35 -10.02
C ALA A 86 22.52 16.57 -10.95
N ASP A 87 22.26 17.74 -10.37
CA ASP A 87 22.17 19.01 -11.08
C ASP A 87 23.45 19.83 -10.85
N THR A 88 24.02 20.37 -11.93
CA THR A 88 25.21 21.25 -11.88
C THR A 88 24.77 22.68 -12.17
N ILE A 89 25.22 23.62 -11.36
CA ILE A 89 24.81 25.03 -11.45
C ILE A 89 26.07 25.88 -11.39
N GLN A 90 26.27 26.72 -12.41
CA GLN A 90 27.37 27.68 -12.45
C GLN A 90 27.05 28.85 -11.53
N ILE A 91 28.06 29.34 -10.79
CA ILE A 91 27.87 30.36 -9.76
C ILE A 91 27.64 31.73 -10.40
N GLU A 92 28.22 31.94 -11.57
CA GLU A 92 28.16 33.17 -12.36
C GLU A 92 26.72 33.46 -12.78
N ASP A 93 26.00 32.44 -13.28
CA ASP A 93 24.60 32.52 -13.69
C ASP A 93 23.66 32.90 -12.54
N LEU A 94 24.05 32.61 -11.29
CA LEU A 94 23.27 32.95 -10.10
C LEU A 94 23.47 34.42 -9.74
N ALA A 95 24.68 34.95 -9.83
CA ALA A 95 24.98 36.33 -9.47
C ALA A 95 24.19 37.34 -10.32
N GLU A 96 23.93 37.01 -11.59
CA GLU A 96 23.20 37.88 -12.52
C GLU A 96 21.68 37.92 -12.26
N LYS A 97 21.11 36.79 -11.83
CA LYS A 97 19.64 36.61 -11.84
C LYS A 97 18.94 37.03 -10.54
N ALA A 98 19.60 36.90 -9.39
CA ALA A 98 19.06 37.34 -8.10
C ALA A 98 20.13 37.35 -6.98
N ALA A 99 19.89 38.13 -5.92
CA ALA A 99 20.76 38.15 -4.74
C ALA A 99 20.70 36.84 -3.92
N TYR A 100 19.60 36.11 -4.00
CA TYR A 100 19.38 34.86 -3.27
C TYR A 100 18.74 33.81 -4.18
N HIS A 101 19.26 32.58 -4.14
CA HIS A 101 18.75 31.44 -4.88
C HIS A 101 18.50 30.28 -3.93
N ALA A 102 17.30 29.69 -3.99
CA ALA A 102 16.94 28.56 -3.14
C ALA A 102 16.85 27.27 -3.97
N PHE A 103 17.55 26.24 -3.52
CA PHE A 103 17.60 24.90 -4.13
C PHE A 103 16.89 23.86 -3.26
N CYS A 104 16.15 22.98 -3.92
CA CYS A 104 15.34 21.97 -3.27
C CYS A 104 16.20 20.85 -2.70
N ARG A 105 15.90 20.42 -1.46
CA ARG A 105 16.44 19.20 -0.84
C ARG A 105 15.39 18.16 -0.50
N CYS A 106 14.10 18.51 -0.61
CA CYS A 106 13.00 17.62 -0.22
C CYS A 106 12.49 16.75 -1.38
N TRP A 107 12.97 16.94 -2.60
CA TRP A 107 12.52 16.22 -3.81
C TRP A 107 11.03 16.39 -4.19
N LYS A 108 10.28 17.23 -3.47
CA LYS A 108 8.85 17.49 -3.74
C LYS A 108 8.59 18.68 -4.66
N SER A 109 9.61 19.46 -4.99
CA SER A 109 9.42 20.69 -5.78
C SER A 109 8.97 20.38 -7.20
N LYS A 110 8.00 21.15 -7.71
CA LYS A 110 7.59 21.08 -9.12
C LYS A 110 8.58 21.79 -10.05
N LYS A 111 9.42 22.68 -9.50
CA LYS A 111 10.45 23.44 -10.23
C LYS A 111 11.86 22.93 -9.92
N PHE A 112 11.98 21.65 -9.58
CA PHE A 112 13.26 21.01 -9.27
C PHE A 112 14.28 21.27 -10.39
N PRO A 113 15.52 21.69 -10.08
CA PRO A 113 16.19 21.69 -8.76
C PRO A 113 15.93 22.91 -7.86
N ARG A 114 15.18 23.92 -8.32
CA ARG A 114 14.86 25.10 -7.49
C ARG A 114 13.81 24.78 -6.43
N CYS A 115 13.83 25.52 -5.33
CA CYS A 115 12.81 25.43 -4.30
C CYS A 115 11.61 26.31 -4.65
N ASP A 116 10.40 25.74 -4.55
CA ASP A 116 9.10 26.40 -4.73
C ASP A 116 8.27 26.45 -3.44
N GLY A 117 8.83 25.98 -2.31
CA GLY A 117 8.15 25.97 -1.01
C GLY A 117 7.39 24.67 -0.69
N SER A 118 7.38 23.66 -1.56
CA SER A 118 6.68 22.38 -1.30
C SER A 118 7.18 21.62 -0.06
N HIS A 119 8.39 21.92 0.44
CA HIS A 119 8.90 21.35 1.69
C HIS A 119 8.01 21.69 2.90
N THR A 120 7.36 22.86 2.93
CA THR A 120 6.46 23.24 4.03
C THR A 120 5.27 22.30 4.15
N GLN A 121 4.68 21.90 3.03
CA GLN A 121 3.58 20.93 3.02
C GLN A 121 4.06 19.55 3.45
N HIS A 122 5.19 19.09 2.88
CA HIS A 122 5.81 17.83 3.27
C HIS A 122 6.09 17.76 4.78
N ASN A 123 6.69 18.80 5.36
CA ASN A 123 6.98 18.89 6.79
C ASN A 123 5.70 18.81 7.64
N LYS A 124 4.61 19.46 7.21
CA LYS A 124 3.32 19.39 7.92
C LYS A 124 2.69 18.01 7.89
N GLU A 125 2.79 17.31 6.75
CA GLU A 125 2.16 16.00 6.55
C GLU A 125 2.95 14.87 7.23
N THR A 126 4.29 14.96 7.23
CA THR A 126 5.18 13.89 7.73
C THR A 126 5.75 14.16 9.11
N GLY A 127 5.67 15.40 9.61
CA GLY A 127 6.36 15.84 10.83
C GLY A 127 7.86 16.08 10.63
N ASP A 128 8.32 16.14 9.38
CA ASP A 128 9.72 16.38 9.01
C ASP A 128 10.11 17.87 9.15
N ASN A 129 11.41 18.16 9.06
CA ASN A 129 11.98 19.50 9.26
C ASN A 129 12.93 19.93 8.13
N VAL A 130 12.76 19.39 6.93
CA VAL A 130 13.63 19.72 5.78
C VAL A 130 13.40 21.14 5.26
N GLY A 131 14.45 21.71 4.68
CA GLY A 131 14.43 23.05 4.08
C GLY A 131 15.40 23.18 2.91
N PRO A 132 15.29 24.25 2.10
CA PRO A 132 16.14 24.45 0.93
C PRO A 132 17.58 24.81 1.30
N VAL A 133 18.49 24.70 0.33
CA VAL A 133 19.81 25.33 0.39
C VAL A 133 19.68 26.71 -0.25
N VAL A 134 20.05 27.76 0.49
CA VAL A 134 20.01 29.13 -0.02
C VAL A 134 21.43 29.60 -0.33
N LEU A 135 21.69 29.89 -1.60
CA LEU A 135 22.93 30.50 -2.06
C LEU A 135 22.72 32.02 -2.17
N LYS A 136 23.62 32.78 -1.56
CA LYS A 136 23.64 34.24 -1.64
C LYS A 136 24.70 34.67 -2.65
N GLY A 137 24.30 35.43 -3.66
CA GLY A 137 25.25 36.05 -4.59
C GLY A 137 26.15 37.03 -3.84
N LYS A 138 27.47 36.94 -4.05
CA LYS A 138 28.40 37.97 -3.56
C LYS A 138 28.08 39.26 -4.29
N LYS A 139 27.63 40.29 -3.56
CA LYS A 139 27.72 41.66 -4.07
C LYS A 139 29.21 42.01 -4.12
N ALA A 140 29.70 42.46 -5.28
CA ALA A 140 31.03 43.03 -5.36
C ALA A 140 31.12 44.18 -4.34
N CYS A 141 32.01 44.05 -3.37
CA CYS A 141 32.37 45.16 -2.49
C CYS A 141 33.07 46.19 -3.38
N SER A 142 32.42 47.32 -3.66
CA SER A 142 33.03 48.42 -4.38
C SER A 142 34.09 49.07 -3.47
N ASN A 143 35.31 48.56 -3.51
CA ASN A 143 36.49 49.15 -2.87
C ASN A 143 37.01 50.37 -3.67
N THR A 144 36.10 51.26 -4.13
CA THR A 144 36.48 52.43 -4.95
C THR A 144 36.68 53.71 -4.13
N PHE A 145 36.62 53.66 -2.78
CA PHE A 145 36.61 54.88 -1.96
C PHE A 145 37.92 55.28 -1.27
N ILE A 146 39.08 54.66 -1.57
CA ILE A 146 40.35 55.00 -0.87
C ILE A 146 41.45 55.60 -1.79
N LEU A 147 41.27 55.70 -3.11
CA LEU A 147 42.35 56.18 -4.01
C LEU A 147 42.24 57.64 -4.50
N THR A 148 41.38 58.49 -3.93
CA THR A 148 41.25 59.90 -4.35
C THR A 148 41.77 60.94 -3.36
N ASN A 149 42.36 60.56 -2.23
CA ASN A 149 42.95 61.51 -1.26
C ASN A 149 44.47 61.35 -1.04
N LEU A 150 45.18 60.82 -2.02
CA LEU A 150 46.65 60.73 -2.01
C LEU A 150 47.22 61.11 -3.39
N LEU A 151 46.89 62.32 -3.84
CA LEU A 151 47.66 63.07 -4.84
C LEU A 151 47.66 64.54 -4.41
#